data_AF-A0A411KX38-F1
#
_entry.id   AF-A0A411KX38-F1
#
_cell.length_a   1.000
_cell.length_b   1.000
_cell.length_c   1.000
_cell.angle_alpha   90.00
_cell.angle_beta   90.00
_cell.angle_gamma   90.00
#
_symmetry.space_group_name_H-M   'P 1'
#
loop_
_entity.id
_entity.type
_entity.pdbx_description
1 polymer ?
#
loop_
_entity_poly.entity_id
_entity_poly.type
_entity_poly.pdbx_seq_one_letter_code
_entity_poly.pdbx_strand_id
1 'polypeptide(L)'
;MPCHSEHKSEVIYNNGLTRRRPAEVGMAHEQFEALVEISSIHSHKVIPALYDHLVKGISRKEVCQQHGVNAGYLSICIKRLARVERIVSSLVKFY
;
A
#
# COMPACT_ATOMS: atom_id res chain seq x y z
N MET A 1 -33.98 35.06 21.82
CA MET A 1 -32.53 34.99 22.11
C MET A 1 -31.90 33.97 21.17
N PRO A 2 -31.38 34.37 20.00
CA PRO A 2 -30.50 33.56 19.18
C PRO A 2 -29.03 33.83 19.56
N CYS A 3 -28.16 32.82 19.50
CA CYS A 3 -26.71 33.03 19.53
C CYS A 3 -26.07 32.25 18.38
N HIS A 4 -25.32 32.98 17.56
CA HIS A 4 -24.61 32.54 16.38
C HIS A 4 -23.37 31.69 16.74
N SER A 5 -23.17 30.63 15.96
CA SER A 5 -21.94 30.19 15.26
C SER A 5 -20.58 30.55 15.86
N GLU A 6 -19.68 29.55 15.98
CA GLU A 6 -18.37 29.63 15.35
C GLU A 6 -17.74 28.24 15.08
N HIS A 7 -17.14 28.14 13.91
CA HIS A 7 -16.54 26.97 13.27
C HIS A 7 -15.19 26.56 13.88
N LYS A 8 -14.80 25.29 13.73
CA LYS A 8 -13.42 24.89 13.39
C LYS A 8 -13.38 23.50 12.73
N SER A 9 -13.53 23.52 11.41
CA SER A 9 -12.79 22.68 10.44
C SER A 9 -12.38 21.27 10.89
N GLU A 10 -13.24 20.28 10.60
CA GLU A 10 -12.74 18.92 10.37
C GLU A 10 -11.98 18.95 9.04
N VAL A 11 -10.65 18.88 9.12
CA VAL A 11 -9.79 18.73 7.95
C VAL A 11 -10.07 17.36 7.36
N ILE A 12 -10.96 17.34 6.36
CA ILE A 12 -11.15 16.21 5.47
C ILE A 12 -9.84 16.02 4.72
N TYR A 13 -9.04 15.06 5.17
CA TYR A 13 -7.92 14.54 4.39
C TYR A 13 -8.48 13.78 3.19
N ASN A 14 -8.86 14.53 2.16
CA ASN A 14 -9.10 14.02 0.82
C ASN A 14 -7.76 13.58 0.24
N ASN A 15 -7.45 12.30 0.36
CA ASN A 15 -6.52 11.65 -0.55
C ASN A 15 -7.15 10.34 -1.00
N GLY A 16 -7.48 10.28 -2.28
CA GLY A 16 -8.13 9.16 -2.99
C GLY A 16 -7.29 7.89 -3.05
N LEU A 17 -7.00 7.32 -1.89
CA LEU A 17 -6.73 5.90 -1.73
C LEU A 17 -8.11 5.26 -1.60
N THR A 18 -8.58 4.61 -2.66
CA THR A 18 -9.62 3.59 -2.60
C THR A 18 -9.55 2.89 -1.25
N ARG A 19 -10.64 2.96 -0.48
CA ARG A 19 -10.85 2.19 0.76
C ARG A 19 -10.63 0.70 0.45
N ARG A 20 -9.37 0.23 0.45
CA ARG A 20 -9.10 -1.19 0.62
C ARG A 20 -9.51 -1.50 2.06
N ARG A 21 -10.43 -2.44 2.18
CA ARG A 21 -10.91 -2.97 3.46
C ARG A 21 -9.71 -3.32 4.34
N PRO A 22 -9.82 -3.15 5.67
CA PRO A 22 -8.73 -3.55 6.55
C PRO A 22 -8.56 -5.07 6.46
N ALA A 23 -7.37 -5.50 6.03
CA ALA A 23 -6.89 -6.88 6.06
C ALA A 23 -7.70 -7.91 5.24
N GLU A 24 -7.55 -7.89 3.91
CA GLU A 24 -7.59 -9.14 3.15
C GLU A 24 -6.12 -9.51 2.86
N VAL A 25 -5.64 -10.56 3.54
CA VAL A 25 -4.53 -11.36 3.03
C VAL A 25 -4.96 -11.80 1.62
N GLY A 26 -4.31 -11.33 0.56
CA GLY A 26 -5.00 -11.37 -0.74
C GLY A 26 -4.17 -11.21 -2.00
N MET A 27 -2.84 -11.16 -1.92
CA MET A 27 -1.99 -11.26 -3.10
C MET A 27 -1.36 -12.65 -3.16
N ALA A 28 -1.58 -13.37 -4.26
CA ALA A 28 -0.91 -14.65 -4.50
C ALA A 28 0.61 -14.46 -4.60
N HIS A 29 1.39 -15.47 -4.24
CA HIS A 29 2.85 -15.40 -4.28
C HIS A 29 3.36 -15.09 -5.69
N GLU A 30 2.83 -15.76 -6.69
CA GLU A 30 3.17 -15.62 -8.11
C GLU A 30 2.82 -14.20 -8.61
N GLN A 31 1.67 -13.68 -8.17
CA GLN A 31 1.28 -12.30 -8.47
C GLN A 31 2.27 -11.30 -7.87
N PHE A 32 2.70 -11.52 -6.62
CA PHE A 32 3.68 -10.66 -5.96
C PHE A 32 5.02 -10.68 -6.69
N GLU A 33 5.54 -11.86 -7.02
CA GLU A 33 6.82 -12.01 -7.72
C GLU A 33 6.80 -11.29 -9.07
N ALA A 34 5.77 -11.53 -9.89
CA ALA A 34 5.63 -10.86 -11.18
C ALA A 34 5.53 -9.33 -11.03
N LEU A 35 4.78 -8.83 -10.04
CA LEU A 35 4.66 -7.39 -9.80
C LEU A 35 5.99 -6.78 -9.34
N VAL A 36 6.76 -7.48 -8.50
CA VAL A 36 8.09 -7.02 -8.06
C VAL A 36 9.06 -6.99 -9.23
N GLU A 37 9.07 -8.03 -10.06
CA GLU A 37 9.93 -8.13 -11.26
C GLU A 37 9.68 -6.97 -12.24
N ILE A 38 8.41 -6.64 -12.48
CA ILE A 38 8.01 -5.52 -13.36
C ILE A 38 8.30 -4.17 -12.69
N SER A 39 8.30 -4.12 -11.35
CA SER A 39 8.58 -2.88 -10.62
C SER A 39 10.08 -2.58 -10.56
N SER A 40 10.46 -1.30 -10.54
CA SER A 40 11.86 -0.90 -10.28
C SER A 40 12.20 -0.91 -8.77
N ILE A 41 11.81 -1.96 -8.04
CA ILE A 41 12.09 -2.15 -6.61
C ILE A 41 13.12 -3.27 -6.48
N HIS A 42 14.33 -2.93 -6.04
CA HIS A 42 15.46 -3.87 -5.96
C HIS A 42 16.08 -3.96 -4.56
N SER A 43 15.39 -3.43 -3.55
CA SER A 43 15.93 -3.43 -2.18
C SER A 43 15.76 -4.81 -1.53
N HIS A 44 16.88 -5.42 -1.14
CA HIS A 44 16.94 -6.70 -0.43
C HIS A 44 16.22 -6.70 0.93
N LYS A 45 15.97 -5.52 1.52
CA LYS A 45 15.18 -5.38 2.75
C LYS A 45 13.70 -5.14 2.49
N VAL A 46 13.38 -4.34 1.46
CA VAL A 46 11.98 -3.96 1.21
C VAL A 46 11.19 -5.04 0.49
N ILE A 47 11.81 -5.80 -0.40
CA ILE A 47 11.12 -6.91 -1.08
C ILE A 47 10.53 -7.92 -0.07
N PRO A 48 11.31 -8.48 0.87
CA PRO A 48 10.73 -9.39 1.86
C PRO A 48 9.76 -8.69 2.81
N ALA A 49 9.99 -7.41 3.14
CA ALA A 49 9.03 -6.63 3.91
C ALA A 49 7.67 -6.46 3.20
N LEU A 50 7.68 -6.18 1.89
CA LEU A 50 6.46 -6.09 1.10
C LEU A 50 5.76 -7.43 1.01
N TYR A 51 6.51 -8.52 0.85
CA TYR A 51 5.94 -9.88 0.82
C TYR A 51 5.22 -10.20 2.12
N ASP A 52 5.88 -10.00 3.25
CA ASP A 52 5.30 -10.24 4.57
C ASP A 52 4.06 -9.37 4.82
N HIS A 53 4.07 -8.12 4.34
CA HIS A 53 2.91 -7.25 4.49
C HIS A 53 1.74 -7.61 3.56
N LEU A 54 2.01 -7.87 2.27
CA LEU A 54 1.00 -7.97 1.22
C LEU A 54 0.53 -9.40 0.94
N VAL A 55 1.42 -10.38 1.13
CA VAL A 55 1.13 -11.80 0.91
C VAL A 55 0.80 -12.50 2.22
N LYS A 56 1.56 -12.27 3.30
CA LYS A 56 1.28 -12.88 4.62
C LYS A 56 0.34 -12.07 5.51
N GLY A 57 0.04 -10.82 5.14
CA GLY A 57 -0.86 -9.95 5.91
C GLY A 57 -0.28 -9.43 7.23
N ILE A 58 1.04 -9.49 7.41
CA ILE A 58 1.70 -9.01 8.63
C ILE A 58 1.53 -7.49 8.72
N SER A 59 1.31 -6.98 9.93
CA SER A 59 1.08 -5.55 10.13
C SER A 59 2.29 -4.71 9.68
N ARG A 60 2.04 -3.50 9.13
CA ARG A 60 3.13 -2.61 8.69
C ARG A 60 4.14 -2.31 9.80
N LYS A 61 3.68 -2.15 11.04
CA LYS A 61 4.53 -1.85 12.20
C LYS A 61 5.51 -2.99 12.44
N GLU A 62 5.00 -4.21 12.48
CA GLU A 62 5.79 -5.42 12.73
C GLU A 62 6.80 -5.68 11.59
N VAL A 63 6.36 -5.56 10.34
CA VAL A 63 7.23 -5.68 9.16
C VAL A 63 8.38 -4.67 9.18
N CYS A 64 8.08 -3.39 9.48
CA CYS A 64 9.12 -2.36 9.56
C CYS A 64 10.17 -2.68 10.62
N GLN A 65 9.74 -3.23 11.77
CA GLN A 65 10.62 -3.63 12.86
C GLN A 65 11.46 -4.86 12.49
N GLN A 66 10.84 -5.90 11.92
CA GLN A 66 11.52 -7.16 11.56
C GLN A 66 12.59 -6.97 10.46
N HIS A 67 12.29 -6.15 9.45
CA HIS A 67 13.16 -5.95 8.30
C HIS A 67 14.07 -4.72 8.41
N GLY A 68 13.94 -3.94 9.50
CA GLY A 68 14.68 -2.69 9.69
C GLY A 68 14.40 -1.66 8.59
N VAL A 69 13.15 -1.60 8.11
CA VAL A 69 12.71 -0.71 7.04
C VAL A 69 11.96 0.47 7.63
N ASN A 70 12.29 1.68 7.18
CA ASN A 70 11.54 2.87 7.57
C ASN A 70 10.09 2.79 7.05
N ALA A 71 9.10 3.09 7.91
CA ALA A 71 7.68 3.06 7.57
C ALA A 71 7.32 3.97 6.38
N GLY A 72 8.00 5.11 6.25
CA GLY A 72 7.85 6.00 5.09
C GLY A 72 8.30 5.34 3.79
N TYR A 73 9.46 4.67 3.82
CA TYR A 73 10.00 3.98 2.65
C TYR A 73 9.14 2.77 2.26
N LEU A 74 8.71 1.96 3.23
CA LEU A 74 7.76 0.88 3.00
C LEU A 74 6.47 1.39 2.35
N SER A 75 5.93 2.51 2.84
CA SER A 75 4.70 3.12 2.29
C SER A 75 4.87 3.59 0.84
N ILE A 76 6.03 4.15 0.50
CA ILE A 76 6.35 4.54 -0.89
C ILE A 76 6.38 3.28 -1.78
N CYS A 77 7.03 2.22 -1.34
CA CYS A 77 7.12 0.98 -2.11
C CYS A 77 5.75 0.28 -2.28
N ILE A 78 4.91 0.26 -1.24
CA ILE A 78 3.51 -0.23 -1.35
C ILE A 78 2.75 0.55 -2.42
N LYS A 79 2.84 1.89 -2.41
CA LYS A 79 2.18 2.75 -3.41
C LYS A 79 2.70 2.50 -4.83
N ARG A 80 4.01 2.27 -4.98
CA ARG A 80 4.63 1.92 -6.26
C ARG A 80 4.10 0.59 -6.78
N LEU A 81 4.09 -0.45 -5.95
CA LEU A 81 3.59 -1.77 -6.34
C LEU A 81 2.09 -1.73 -6.68
N ALA A 82 1.28 -1.03 -5.89
CA ALA A 82 -0.15 -0.81 -6.17
C ALA A 82 -0.41 0.02 -7.45
N ARG A 83 0.56 0.81 -7.91
CA ARG A 83 0.48 1.48 -9.21
C ARG A 83 0.75 0.49 -10.34
N VAL A 84 1.78 -0.35 -10.21
CA VAL A 84 2.09 -1.41 -11.19
C VAL A 84 0.90 -2.36 -11.32
N GLU A 85 0.34 -2.82 -10.21
CA GLU A 85 -0.84 -3.70 -10.19
C GLU A 85 -2.03 -3.08 -10.95
N ARG A 86 -2.36 -1.80 -10.71
CA ARG A 86 -3.42 -1.12 -11.47
C ARG A 86 -3.13 -1.03 -12.96
N ILE A 87 -1.88 -0.79 -13.35
CA ILE A 87 -1.49 -0.75 -14.77
C ILE A 87 -1.66 -2.14 -15.38
N VAL A 88 -1.12 -3.18 -14.76
CA VAL A 88 -1.24 -4.57 -15.20
C VAL A 88 -2.71 -4.98 -15.32
N SER A 89 -3.53 -4.73 -14.30
CA SER A 89 -4.97 -5.00 -14.33
C SER A 89 -5.69 -4.26 -15.47
N SER A 90 -5.22 -3.07 -15.86
CA SER A 90 -5.76 -2.35 -17.02
C SER A 90 -5.29 -2.90 -18.37
N LEU A 91 -4.15 -3.60 -18.40
CA LEU A 91 -3.58 -4.24 -19.58
C LEU A 91 -4.21 -5.61 -19.87
N VAL A 92 -4.75 -6.30 -18.85
CA VAL A 92 -5.40 -7.62 -19.00
C VAL A 92 -6.45 -7.62 -20.10
N LYS A 93 -7.18 -6.53 -20.33
CA LYS A 93 -8.20 -6.47 -21.40
C LYS A 93 -7.67 -6.57 -22.83
N PHE A 94 -6.36 -6.48 -23.04
CA PHE A 94 -5.72 -6.55 -24.36
C PHE A 94 -5.12 -7.93 -24.67
N TYR A 95 -5.12 -8.87 -23.70
CA TYR A 95 -4.54 -10.21 -23.79
C TYR A 95 -5.50 -11.25 -23.22
#